data_AF-A0A523PZD0-F1
#
_entry.id   AF-A0A523PZD0-F1
#
_cell.length_a   1.000
_cell.length_b   1.000
_cell.length_c   1.000
_cell.angle_alpha   90.00
_cell.angle_beta   90.00
_cell.angle_gamma   90.00
#
_symmetry.space_group_name_H-M   'P 1'
#
loop_
_entity.id
_entity.type
_entity.pdbx_description
1 polymer ?
#
loop_
_entity_poly.entity_id
_entity_poly.type
_entity_poly.pdbx_seq_one_letter_code
_entity_poly.pdbx_strand_id
1 'polypeptide(L)'
;MFVDFFYFLRSQKVTITLIEFLDLLKALEKNLSNCSVDEFYYLSKTILIKNEKDLDRFDQVFGEFFKGLAPLDEVPLNIEESWINKLKNRTFTPEEKAMIEANKIIFVGDASMSSYEILSPGGSVEHANETPGIVWLGKIKKKYKNIVWLNPVQEDQWKYTQSIGIISEIFEHKMFPLTLTGISKAMKELQKKH
;
A
#
# COMPACT_ATOMS: atom_id res chain seq x y z
N MET A 1 -9.80 2.71 -10.14
CA MET A 1 -10.50 3.87 -9.54
C MET A 1 -10.58 5.06 -10.50
N PHE A 2 -9.50 5.80 -10.79
CA PHE A 2 -9.59 7.03 -11.61
C PHE A 2 -9.94 6.79 -13.09
N VAL A 3 -9.45 5.68 -13.65
CA VAL A 3 -9.81 5.26 -15.01
C VAL A 3 -11.29 4.86 -15.08
N ASP A 4 -11.79 4.17 -14.05
CA ASP A 4 -13.22 3.81 -13.94
C ASP A 4 -14.09 5.05 -13.80
N PHE A 5 -13.65 6.04 -13.01
CA PHE A 5 -14.29 7.34 -12.88
C PHE A 5 -14.36 8.10 -14.22
N PHE A 6 -13.27 8.10 -15.00
CA PHE A 6 -13.25 8.70 -16.35
C PHE A 6 -14.24 8.03 -17.31
N TYR A 7 -14.27 6.70 -17.35
CA TYR A 7 -15.22 5.99 -18.19
C TYR A 7 -16.66 6.17 -17.72
N PHE A 8 -16.89 6.29 -16.41
CA PHE A 8 -18.19 6.55 -15.83
C PHE A 8 -18.72 7.96 -16.20
N LEU A 9 -17.87 8.98 -16.17
CA LEU A 9 -18.24 10.31 -16.66
C LEU A 9 -18.61 10.31 -18.15
N ARG A 10 -17.86 9.57 -18.97
CA ARG A 10 -18.14 9.45 -20.41
C ARG A 10 -19.40 8.65 -20.70
N SER A 11 -19.66 7.57 -19.97
CA SER A 11 -20.90 6.79 -20.12
C SER A 11 -22.13 7.64 -19.77
N GLN A 12 -21.95 8.55 -18.81
CA GLN A 12 -22.93 9.56 -18.45
C GLN A 12 -22.84 10.81 -19.32
N LYS A 13 -22.26 10.78 -20.53
CA LYS A 13 -22.28 11.89 -21.50
C LYS A 13 -21.70 13.22 -21.01
N VAL A 14 -20.83 13.22 -20.01
CA VAL A 14 -20.05 14.43 -19.66
C VAL A 14 -18.98 14.64 -20.73
N THR A 15 -18.90 15.86 -21.28
CA THR A 15 -17.97 16.17 -22.38
C THR A 15 -16.54 16.30 -21.88
N ILE A 16 -15.82 15.17 -21.81
CA ILE A 16 -14.45 15.11 -21.29
C ILE A 16 -13.51 14.50 -22.33
N THR A 17 -12.34 15.11 -22.48
CA THR A 17 -11.25 14.68 -23.35
C THR A 17 -10.18 13.90 -22.58
N LEU A 18 -9.36 13.15 -23.32
CA LEU A 18 -8.22 12.45 -22.74
C LEU A 18 -7.20 13.41 -22.11
N ILE A 19 -7.08 14.63 -22.64
CA ILE A 19 -6.10 15.62 -22.18
C ILE A 19 -6.46 16.09 -20.76
N GLU A 20 -7.73 16.45 -20.52
CA GLU A 20 -8.20 16.88 -19.20
C GLU A 20 -8.05 15.78 -18.16
N PHE A 21 -8.29 14.53 -18.57
CA PHE A 21 -8.07 13.40 -17.69
C PHE A 21 -6.59 13.21 -17.34
N LEU A 22 -5.68 13.36 -18.31
CA LEU A 22 -4.24 13.31 -18.06
C LEU A 22 -3.77 14.47 -17.17
N ASP A 23 -4.36 15.66 -17.31
CA ASP A 23 -4.04 16.81 -16.46
C ASP A 23 -4.52 16.61 -15.02
N LEU A 24 -5.66 15.94 -14.83
CA LEU A 24 -6.12 15.53 -13.50
C LEU A 24 -5.14 14.53 -12.85
N LEU A 25 -4.67 13.53 -13.61
CA LEU A 25 -3.70 12.56 -13.11
C LEU A 25 -2.36 13.21 -12.71
N LYS A 26 -1.87 14.16 -13.51
CA LYS A 26 -0.66 14.94 -13.18
C LYS A 26 -0.86 15.81 -11.93
N ALA A 27 -2.05 16.36 -11.74
CA ALA A 27 -2.36 17.17 -10.55
C ALA A 27 -2.38 16.32 -9.27
N LEU A 28 -2.93 15.11 -9.36
CA LEU A 28 -2.91 14.13 -8.27
C LEU A 28 -1.49 13.65 -7.93
N GLU A 29 -0.65 13.40 -8.93
CA GLU A 29 0.75 12.99 -8.75
C GLU A 29 1.55 14.05 -7.95
N LYS A 30 1.21 15.33 -8.13
CA LYS A 30 1.83 16.45 -7.40
C LYS A 30 1.26 16.64 -5.98
N ASN A 31 0.42 15.71 -5.51
CA ASN A 31 -0.20 15.72 -4.19
C ASN A 31 -1.01 17.00 -3.89
N LEU A 32 -1.66 17.56 -4.92
CA LEU A 32 -2.47 18.79 -4.81
C LEU A 32 -3.83 18.57 -4.10
N SER A 33 -4.08 17.37 -3.60
CA SER A 33 -5.25 17.02 -2.78
C SER A 33 -4.75 16.22 -1.57
N ASN A 34 -5.03 16.70 -0.36
CA ASN A 34 -4.70 16.11 0.94
C ASN A 34 -5.52 14.83 1.25
N CYS A 35 -5.77 13.98 0.25
CA CYS A 35 -6.55 12.75 0.36
C CYS A 35 -8.02 12.95 0.83
N SER A 36 -8.59 14.14 0.70
CA SER A 36 -10.02 14.40 0.95
C SER A 36 -10.86 14.31 -0.33
N VAL A 37 -12.07 13.75 -0.20
CA VAL A 37 -13.06 13.67 -1.29
C VAL A 37 -13.49 15.06 -1.76
N ASP A 38 -13.59 16.02 -0.85
CA ASP A 38 -14.01 17.39 -1.17
C ASP A 38 -12.95 18.13 -1.99
N GLU A 39 -11.68 18.02 -1.60
CA GLU A 39 -10.59 18.63 -2.36
C GLU A 39 -10.46 17.97 -3.74
N PHE A 40 -10.63 16.64 -3.81
CA PHE A 40 -10.68 15.93 -5.08
C PHE A 40 -11.85 16.37 -5.96
N TYR A 41 -13.03 16.62 -5.37
CA TYR A 41 -14.20 17.14 -6.07
C TYR A 41 -13.91 18.50 -6.72
N TYR A 42 -13.38 19.46 -5.96
CA TYR A 42 -13.09 20.79 -6.51
C TYR A 42 -11.96 20.77 -7.55
N LEU A 43 -10.92 19.96 -7.32
CA LEU A 43 -9.82 19.79 -8.26
C LEU A 43 -10.30 19.17 -9.58
N SER A 44 -11.06 18.07 -9.50
CA SER A 44 -11.60 17.40 -10.68
C SER A 44 -12.61 18.27 -11.43
N LYS A 45 -13.49 19.00 -10.73
CA LYS A 45 -14.42 19.97 -11.34
C LYS A 45 -13.69 21.04 -12.13
N THR A 46 -12.60 21.57 -11.59
CA THR A 46 -11.79 22.64 -12.23
C THR A 46 -11.06 22.14 -13.49
N ILE A 47 -10.55 20.91 -13.46
CA ILE A 47 -9.74 20.37 -14.55
C ILE A 47 -10.61 19.78 -15.65
N LEU A 48 -11.65 19.00 -15.29
CA LEU A 48 -12.42 18.18 -16.22
C LEU A 48 -13.55 18.93 -16.94
N ILE A 49 -14.07 20.02 -16.38
CA ILE A 49 -15.22 20.72 -16.94
C ILE A 49 -14.79 21.98 -17.68
N LYS A 50 -15.03 22.02 -19.00
CA LYS A 50 -14.77 23.20 -19.85
C LYS A 50 -16.03 23.94 -20.27
N ASN A 51 -17.18 23.29 -20.19
CA ASN A 51 -18.46 23.86 -20.54
C ASN A 51 -19.36 23.89 -19.30
N GLU A 52 -20.01 25.04 -19.07
CA GLU A 52 -20.94 25.22 -17.95
C GLU A 52 -22.10 24.21 -17.98
N LYS A 53 -22.53 23.80 -19.18
CA LYS A 53 -23.60 22.82 -19.40
C LYS A 53 -23.33 21.44 -18.77
N ASP A 54 -22.06 21.12 -18.53
CA ASP A 54 -21.64 19.84 -17.97
C ASP A 54 -21.53 19.89 -16.43
N LEU A 55 -21.71 21.07 -15.78
CA LEU A 55 -21.55 21.24 -14.33
C LEU A 55 -22.58 20.43 -13.52
N ASP A 56 -23.87 20.63 -13.79
CA ASP A 56 -24.93 19.94 -13.05
C ASP A 56 -24.82 18.42 -13.21
N ARG A 57 -24.43 18.00 -14.41
CA ARG A 57 -24.28 16.59 -14.76
C ARG A 57 -23.06 15.99 -14.08
N PHE A 58 -21.95 16.71 -14.06
CA PHE A 58 -20.77 16.32 -13.30
C PHE A 58 -21.10 16.17 -11.80
N ASP A 59 -21.82 17.12 -11.20
CA ASP A 59 -22.16 17.08 -9.78
C ASP A 59 -23.02 15.85 -9.43
N GLN A 60 -23.99 15.50 -10.28
CA GLN A 60 -24.80 14.29 -10.14
C GLN A 60 -23.97 13.01 -10.26
N VAL A 61 -23.13 12.93 -11.30
CA VAL A 61 -22.33 11.73 -11.61
C VAL A 61 -21.21 11.53 -10.59
N PHE A 62 -20.59 12.62 -10.15
CA PHE A 62 -19.63 12.61 -9.05
C PHE A 62 -20.32 12.11 -7.78
N GLY A 63 -21.46 12.70 -7.42
CA GLY A 63 -22.24 12.26 -6.26
C GLY A 63 -22.67 10.79 -6.35
N GLU A 64 -23.00 10.27 -7.54
CA GLU A 64 -23.35 8.86 -7.76
C GLU A 64 -22.15 7.92 -7.62
N PHE A 65 -21.02 8.27 -8.23
CA PHE A 65 -19.79 7.47 -8.16
C PHE A 65 -19.21 7.43 -6.75
N PHE A 66 -19.30 8.55 -6.02
CA PHE A 66 -18.77 8.72 -4.66
C PHE A 66 -19.82 8.50 -3.56
N LYS A 67 -21.08 8.16 -3.90
CA LYS A 67 -22.18 7.92 -2.94
C LYS A 67 -21.93 6.76 -1.95
N GLY A 68 -20.92 5.94 -2.20
CA GLY A 68 -20.46 4.86 -1.31
C GLY A 68 -19.21 5.19 -0.49
N LEU A 69 -18.62 6.38 -0.69
CA LEU A 69 -17.49 6.88 0.07
C LEU A 69 -18.03 7.86 1.10
N ALA A 70 -18.46 7.32 2.24
CA ALA A 70 -18.61 8.13 3.44
C ALA A 70 -17.28 8.87 3.70
N PRO A 71 -17.31 10.08 4.30
CA PRO A 71 -16.09 10.72 4.79
C PRO A 71 -15.27 9.70 5.58
N LEU A 72 -13.97 9.61 5.29
CA LEU A 72 -13.04 8.68 5.95
C LEU A 72 -12.86 8.96 7.45
N ASP A 73 -13.62 9.91 8.01
CA ASP A 73 -13.55 10.27 9.43
C ASP A 73 -14.34 9.31 10.33
N GLU A 74 -15.21 8.46 9.78
CA GLU A 74 -15.95 7.46 10.57
C GLU A 74 -16.17 6.16 9.81
N VAL A 75 -15.12 5.54 9.27
CA VAL A 75 -15.13 4.07 9.19
C VAL A 75 -14.70 3.59 10.57
N PRO A 76 -15.61 3.21 11.50
CA PRO A 76 -15.17 2.47 12.66
C PRO A 76 -14.43 1.25 12.09
N LEU A 77 -13.16 1.09 12.50
CA LEU A 77 -12.41 -0.15 12.34
C LEU A 77 -13.15 -1.22 13.13
N ASN A 78 -14.31 -1.66 12.62
CA ASN A 78 -15.02 -2.81 13.10
C ASN A 78 -14.33 -4.02 12.46
N ILE A 79 -13.06 -4.20 12.84
CA ILE A 79 -12.36 -5.44 12.59
C ILE A 79 -13.13 -6.46 13.43
N GLU A 80 -13.96 -7.24 12.76
CA GLU A 80 -14.74 -8.30 13.40
C GLU A 80 -13.77 -9.13 14.27
N GLU A 81 -13.91 -9.11 15.59
CA GLU A 81 -12.95 -9.76 16.51
C GLU A 81 -12.76 -11.25 16.17
N SER A 82 -13.77 -11.85 15.53
CA SER A 82 -13.73 -13.19 14.93
C SER A 82 -12.53 -13.39 13.99
N TRP A 83 -12.17 -12.38 13.20
CA TRP A 83 -11.07 -12.43 12.24
C TRP A 83 -9.71 -12.29 12.93
N ILE A 84 -9.59 -11.37 13.89
CA ILE A 84 -8.36 -11.24 14.71
C ILE A 84 -8.11 -12.52 15.50
N ASN A 85 -9.15 -13.11 16.10
CA ASN A 85 -9.05 -14.36 16.85
C ASN A 85 -8.69 -15.55 15.95
N LYS A 86 -9.20 -15.59 14.70
CA LYS A 86 -8.78 -16.59 13.70
C LYS A 86 -7.30 -16.46 13.34
N LEU A 87 -6.76 -15.25 13.22
CA LEU A 87 -5.34 -15.03 12.95
C LEU A 87 -4.46 -15.39 14.15
N LYS A 88 -4.86 -14.99 15.36
CA LYS A 88 -4.12 -15.28 16.61
C LYS A 88 -4.08 -16.78 16.92
N ASN A 89 -5.15 -17.52 16.64
CA ASN A 89 -5.26 -18.95 16.93
C ASN A 89 -4.98 -19.86 15.72
N ARG A 90 -4.39 -19.32 14.64
CA ARG A 90 -4.10 -20.12 13.45
C ARG A 90 -2.94 -21.08 13.71
N THR A 91 -3.24 -22.34 13.93
CA THR A 91 -2.28 -23.43 13.91
C THR A 91 -2.22 -24.06 12.53
N PHE A 92 -1.09 -23.86 11.84
CA PHE A 92 -0.86 -24.48 10.53
C PHE A 92 -0.76 -26.00 10.65
N THR A 93 -1.43 -26.74 9.75
CA THR A 93 -1.30 -28.20 9.66
C THR A 93 0.15 -28.60 9.27
N PRO A 94 0.59 -29.84 9.52
CA PRO A 94 1.92 -30.30 9.09
C PRO A 94 2.14 -30.15 7.58
N GLU A 95 1.09 -30.32 6.78
CA GLU A 95 1.10 -30.15 5.33
C GLU A 95 1.17 -28.67 4.94
N GLU A 96 0.41 -27.78 5.58
CA GLU A 96 0.53 -26.33 5.36
C GLU A 96 1.91 -25.82 5.79
N LYS A 97 2.46 -26.34 6.90
CA LYS A 97 3.82 -26.03 7.35
C LYS A 97 4.86 -26.47 6.33
N ALA A 98 4.73 -27.67 5.78
CA ALA A 98 5.60 -28.17 4.70
C ALA A 98 5.46 -27.36 3.41
N MET A 99 4.24 -26.93 3.08
CA MET A 99 3.96 -26.06 1.93
C MET A 99 4.61 -24.68 2.13
N ILE A 100 4.49 -24.10 3.32
CA ILE A 100 5.13 -22.83 3.69
C ILE A 100 6.66 -22.97 3.64
N GLU A 101 7.22 -24.09 4.10
CA GLU A 101 8.66 -24.37 4.03
C GLU A 101 9.19 -24.48 2.59
N ALA A 102 8.35 -24.90 1.65
CA ALA A 102 8.67 -24.91 0.22
C ALA A 102 8.45 -23.55 -0.48
N ASN A 103 7.83 -22.57 0.17
CA ASN A 103 7.33 -21.36 -0.47
C ASN A 103 8.30 -20.16 -0.42
N LYS A 104 8.11 -19.30 -1.43
CA LYS A 104 8.72 -17.98 -1.54
C LYS A 104 7.98 -17.02 -0.62
N ILE A 105 8.71 -16.22 0.16
CA ILE A 105 8.12 -15.23 1.06
C ILE A 105 8.34 -13.82 0.50
N ILE A 106 7.25 -13.05 0.46
CA ILE A 106 7.27 -11.63 0.12
C ILE A 106 6.71 -10.87 1.31
N PHE A 107 7.53 -10.01 1.92
CA PHE A 107 7.06 -8.99 2.85
C PHE A 107 6.59 -7.77 2.06
N VAL A 108 5.52 -7.11 2.49
CA VAL A 108 5.03 -5.87 1.89
C VAL A 108 4.80 -4.87 3.02
N GLY A 109 5.54 -3.76 3.01
CA GLY A 109 5.46 -2.73 4.06
C GLY A 109 6.50 -1.64 3.88
N ASP A 110 6.24 -0.45 4.43
CA ASP A 110 7.08 0.75 4.29
C ASP A 110 8.43 0.68 5.02
N ALA A 111 8.61 -0.32 5.89
CA ALA A 111 9.77 -0.51 6.76
C ALA A 111 10.11 0.75 7.58
N SER A 112 9.15 1.66 7.75
CA SER A 112 9.32 2.96 8.36
C SER A 112 8.75 2.92 9.77
N MET A 113 9.64 2.70 10.74
CA MET A 113 9.28 2.55 12.15
C MET A 113 10.39 3.10 13.02
N SER A 114 10.16 3.19 14.33
CA SER A 114 11.24 3.53 15.24
C SER A 114 12.31 2.45 15.20
N SER A 115 13.59 2.82 15.13
CA SER A 115 14.69 1.84 15.18
C SER A 115 14.67 1.04 16.49
N TYR A 116 14.09 1.60 17.56
CA TYR A 116 13.90 0.91 18.83
C TYR A 116 12.95 -0.29 18.75
N GLU A 117 11.91 -0.24 17.90
CA GLU A 117 10.99 -1.37 17.66
C GLU A 117 11.74 -2.60 17.11
N ILE A 118 12.81 -2.35 16.35
CA ILE A 118 13.61 -3.39 15.74
C ILE A 118 14.73 -3.86 16.67
N LEU A 119 15.44 -2.93 17.30
CA LEU A 119 16.72 -3.23 17.97
C LEU A 119 16.61 -3.53 19.46
N SER A 120 15.55 -3.07 20.14
CA SER A 120 15.48 -3.07 21.60
C SER A 120 14.47 -4.10 22.16
N PRO A 121 14.82 -4.79 23.25
CA PRO A 121 13.81 -5.43 24.11
C PRO A 121 12.83 -4.38 24.61
N GLY A 122 11.54 -4.70 24.63
CA GLY A 122 10.46 -3.78 24.99
C GLY A 122 10.15 -2.72 23.93
N GLY A 123 10.78 -2.80 22.75
CA GLY A 123 10.58 -1.82 21.69
C GLY A 123 9.22 -1.90 20.99
N SER A 124 8.45 -2.99 21.15
CA SER A 124 7.14 -3.15 20.53
C SER A 124 6.14 -2.12 21.06
N VAL A 125 5.42 -1.46 20.14
CA VAL A 125 4.41 -0.44 20.47
C VAL A 125 3.12 -1.07 21.01
N GLU A 126 2.84 -2.33 20.66
CA GLU A 126 1.56 -2.97 20.96
C GLU A 126 1.56 -3.84 22.22
N HIS A 127 2.73 -4.33 22.65
CA HIS A 127 2.83 -5.27 23.77
C HIS A 127 4.26 -5.34 24.33
N ALA A 128 4.40 -5.78 25.58
CA ALA A 128 5.70 -6.05 26.15
C ALA A 128 6.37 -7.24 25.43
N ASN A 129 7.52 -7.00 24.81
CA ASN A 129 8.33 -8.02 24.14
C ASN A 129 9.71 -8.14 24.77
N GLU A 130 10.07 -9.29 25.34
CA GLU A 130 11.42 -9.50 25.88
C GLU A 130 12.48 -9.66 24.77
N THR A 131 12.05 -10.09 23.58
CA THR A 131 12.95 -10.35 22.45
C THR A 131 12.87 -9.21 21.43
N PRO A 132 14.02 -8.63 21.01
CA PRO A 132 14.07 -7.61 19.95
C PRO A 132 13.52 -8.10 18.61
N GLY A 133 12.92 -7.20 17.83
CA GLY A 133 12.37 -7.51 16.49
C GLY A 133 13.42 -8.09 15.52
N ILE A 134 14.65 -7.59 15.57
CA ILE A 134 15.77 -8.06 14.73
C ILE A 134 16.04 -9.57 14.91
N VAL A 135 15.85 -10.10 16.11
CA VAL A 135 16.03 -11.54 16.38
C VAL A 135 14.97 -12.37 15.66
N TRP A 136 13.72 -11.91 15.64
CA TRP A 136 12.64 -12.58 14.92
C TRP A 136 12.84 -12.52 13.40
N LEU A 137 13.23 -11.36 12.87
CA LEU A 137 13.55 -11.22 11.45
C LEU A 137 14.73 -12.13 11.05
N GLY A 138 15.75 -12.22 11.91
CA GLY A 138 16.87 -13.15 11.71
C GLY A 138 16.44 -14.62 11.72
N LYS A 139 15.52 -15.02 12.61
CA LYS A 139 14.94 -16.39 12.62
C LYS A 139 14.19 -16.68 11.32
N ILE A 140 13.38 -15.74 10.83
CA ILE A 140 12.64 -15.88 9.57
C ILE A 140 13.63 -16.03 8.40
N LYS A 141 14.63 -15.15 8.31
CA LYS A 141 15.66 -15.22 7.26
C LYS A 141 16.47 -16.52 7.30
N LYS A 142 16.76 -17.04 8.49
CA LYS A 142 17.42 -18.36 8.64
C LYS A 142 16.53 -19.50 8.17
N LYS A 143 15.21 -19.39 8.37
CA LYS A 143 14.25 -20.41 7.97
C LYS A 143 13.95 -20.40 6.47
N TYR A 144 13.86 -19.21 5.85
CA TYR A 144 13.43 -19.05 4.46
C TYR A 144 14.51 -18.38 3.61
N LYS A 145 15.08 -19.14 2.66
CA LYS A 145 16.12 -18.63 1.75
C LYS A 145 15.55 -17.74 0.64
N ASN A 146 14.34 -18.03 0.17
CA ASN A 146 13.66 -17.31 -0.91
C ASN A 146 12.73 -16.26 -0.31
N ILE A 147 13.32 -15.18 0.17
CA ILE A 147 12.63 -14.12 0.89
C ILE A 147 13.02 -12.76 0.32
N VAL A 148 12.03 -11.89 0.12
CA VAL A 148 12.20 -10.51 -0.36
C VAL A 148 11.26 -9.57 0.40
N TRP A 149 11.57 -8.28 0.36
CA TRP A 149 10.72 -7.22 0.92
C TRP A 149 10.32 -6.23 -0.18
N LEU A 150 9.05 -5.89 -0.28
CA LEU A 150 8.52 -4.85 -1.15
C LEU A 150 8.17 -3.61 -0.33
N ASN A 151 8.84 -2.51 -0.62
CA ASN A 151 8.68 -1.26 0.14
C ASN A 151 7.97 -0.18 -0.72
N PRO A 152 6.80 0.34 -0.30
CA PRO A 152 6.09 1.42 -0.99
C PRO A 152 6.75 2.80 -0.88
N VAL A 153 7.67 3.00 0.06
CA VAL A 153 8.44 4.25 0.15
C VAL A 153 9.31 4.39 -1.10
N GLN A 154 9.40 5.61 -1.63
CA GLN A 154 10.24 5.89 -2.79
C GLN A 154 11.71 5.55 -2.51
N GLU A 155 12.37 4.88 -3.46
CA GLU A 155 13.71 4.28 -3.25
C GLU A 155 14.79 5.33 -2.91
N ASP A 156 14.67 6.54 -3.43
CA ASP A 156 15.53 7.69 -3.11
C ASP A 156 15.43 8.14 -1.64
N GLN A 157 14.29 7.86 -1.00
CA GLN A 157 14.03 8.21 0.39
C GLN A 157 14.57 7.18 1.39
N TRP A 158 14.91 5.97 0.94
CA TRP A 158 15.30 4.87 1.84
C TRP A 158 16.53 5.20 2.68
N LYS A 159 17.44 6.02 2.16
CA LYS A 159 18.66 6.46 2.86
C LYS A 159 18.39 7.42 4.03
N TYR A 160 17.20 8.01 4.10
CA TYR A 160 16.85 8.98 5.15
C TYR A 160 16.15 8.32 6.35
N THR A 161 15.66 7.09 6.21
CA THR A 161 14.98 6.37 7.29
C THR A 161 15.86 5.23 7.79
N GLN A 162 16.37 5.35 9.01
CA GLN A 162 17.30 4.38 9.60
C GLN A 162 16.73 2.95 9.64
N SER A 163 15.45 2.79 9.98
CA SER A 163 14.79 1.47 10.03
C SER A 163 14.77 0.80 8.66
N ILE A 164 14.58 1.55 7.57
CA ILE A 164 14.61 1.03 6.20
C ILE A 164 16.00 0.48 5.89
N GLY A 165 17.06 1.18 6.29
CA GLY A 165 18.44 0.69 6.17
C GLY A 165 18.67 -0.62 6.91
N ILE A 166 18.26 -0.68 8.18
CA ILE A 166 18.38 -1.90 9.02
C ILE A 166 17.63 -3.08 8.39
N ILE A 167 16.38 -2.88 7.96
CA ILE A 167 15.59 -3.93 7.30
C ILE A 167 16.26 -4.36 5.99
N SER A 168 16.75 -3.43 5.18
CA SER A 168 17.48 -3.74 3.94
C SER A 168 18.70 -4.63 4.23
N GLU A 169 19.49 -4.32 5.25
CA GLU A 169 20.65 -5.13 5.65
C GLU A 169 20.26 -6.53 6.13
N ILE A 170 19.23 -6.64 6.97
CA ILE A 170 18.73 -7.94 7.47
C ILE A 170 18.30 -8.84 6.30
N PHE A 171 17.71 -8.24 5.27
CA PHE A 171 17.26 -8.93 4.06
C PHE A 171 18.35 -8.98 2.96
N GLU A 172 19.61 -8.67 3.29
CA GLU A 172 20.76 -8.72 2.36
C GLU A 172 20.54 -7.92 1.06
N HIS A 173 19.93 -6.74 1.20
CA HIS A 173 19.53 -5.86 0.09
C HIS A 173 18.54 -6.49 -0.90
N LYS A 174 17.82 -7.55 -0.49
CA LYS A 174 16.67 -8.13 -1.24
C LYS A 174 15.37 -7.38 -0.94
N MET A 175 15.47 -6.05 -0.87
CA MET A 175 14.34 -5.14 -0.72
C MET A 175 14.17 -4.36 -2.02
N PHE A 176 12.95 -4.34 -2.56
CA PHE A 176 12.64 -3.74 -3.85
C PHE A 176 11.50 -2.72 -3.70
N PRO A 177 11.47 -1.65 -4.50
CA PRO A 177 10.37 -0.69 -4.44
C PRO A 177 9.06 -1.34 -4.92
N LEU A 178 7.93 -0.90 -4.37
CA LEU A 178 6.60 -1.36 -4.78
C LEU A 178 6.18 -0.67 -6.10
N THR A 179 6.97 -0.91 -7.16
CA THR A 179 6.71 -0.47 -8.54
C THR A 179 6.66 -1.69 -9.45
N LEU A 180 6.14 -1.55 -10.67
CA LEU A 180 6.12 -2.66 -11.65
C LEU A 180 7.53 -3.23 -11.88
N THR A 181 8.52 -2.36 -11.99
CA THR A 181 9.92 -2.75 -12.17
C THR A 181 10.48 -3.42 -10.91
N GLY A 182 10.18 -2.91 -9.72
CA GLY A 182 10.62 -3.49 -8.46
C GLY A 182 10.01 -4.87 -8.20
N ILE A 183 8.70 -5.04 -8.47
CA ILE A 183 8.02 -6.34 -8.40
C ILE A 183 8.65 -7.33 -9.37
N SER A 184 8.93 -6.91 -10.62
CA SER A 184 9.60 -7.78 -11.60
C SER A 184 10.99 -8.23 -11.11
N LYS A 185 11.78 -7.31 -10.53
CA LYS A 185 13.09 -7.64 -9.92
C LYS A 185 12.95 -8.60 -8.73
N ALA A 186 11.99 -8.36 -7.84
CA ALA A 186 11.71 -9.22 -6.69
C ALA A 186 11.34 -10.64 -7.13
N MET A 187 10.49 -10.78 -8.15
CA MET A 187 10.10 -12.09 -8.69
C MET A 187 11.29 -12.83 -9.33
N LYS A 188 12.18 -12.12 -10.03
CA LYS A 188 13.42 -12.70 -10.56
C LYS A 188 14.33 -13.18 -9.44
N GLU A 189 14.46 -12.39 -8.37
CA GLU A 189 15.27 -12.78 -7.20
C GLU A 189 14.74 -14.06 -6.57
N LEU A 190 13.42 -14.15 -6.37
CA LEU A 190 12.77 -15.34 -5.83
C LEU A 190 12.81 -16.57 -6.73
N GLN A 191 13.16 -16.43 -8.02
CA GLN A 191 13.31 -17.56 -8.94
C GLN A 191 14.72 -18.16 -8.94
N LYS A 192 15.71 -17.47 -8.35
CA LYS A 192 17.07 -18.00 -8.23
C LYS A 192 17.05 -19.24 -7.34
N LYS A 193 17.70 -20.32 -7.79
CA LYS A 193 17.94 -21.51 -6.95
C LYS A 193 19.19 -21.24 -6.11
N HIS A 194 19.05 -21.31 -4.79
CA HIS A 194 20.12 -21.14 -3.79
C HIS A 194 20.53 -22.48 -3.18
#